data_AF-A0A930J1E0-F1
#
_entry.id   AF-A0A930J1E0-F1
#
_cell.length_a   1.000
_cell.length_b   1.000
_cell.length_c   1.000
_cell.angle_alpha   90.00
_cell.angle_beta   90.00
_cell.angle_gamma   90.00
#
_symmetry.space_group_name_H-M   'P 1'
#
loop_
_entity.id
_entity.type
_entity.pdbx_description
1 polymer ?
#
loop_
_entity_poly.entity_id
_entity_poly.type
_entity_poly.pdbx_seq_one_letter_code
_entity_poly.pdbx_strand_id
1 'polypeptide(L)' 'MLNNIIDRIKLPFRKEKELYLSLYQIIGIIPHDISYYKTALLHKSVARRNAKGKPVNNERLEFLGDAI' A
#
# COMPACT_ATOMS: atom_id res chain seq x y z
N MET A 1 -13.74 -10.95 7.21
CA MET A 1 -13.31 -10.88 8.63
C MET A 1 -12.11 -11.78 8.95
N LEU A 2 -12.06 -13.05 8.50
CA LEU A 2 -10.93 -13.96 8.75
C LEU A 2 -9.54 -13.42 8.33
N ASN A 3 -9.45 -12.77 7.16
CA ASN A 3 -8.19 -12.23 6.65
C ASN A 3 -7.54 -11.20 7.60
N ASN A 4 -8.36 -10.37 8.27
CA ASN A 4 -7.87 -9.36 9.21
C ASN A 4 -7.18 -9.97 10.44
N ILE A 5 -7.59 -11.17 10.87
CA ILE A 5 -6.97 -11.88 12.00
C ILE A 5 -5.60 -12.41 11.59
N ILE A 6 -5.52 -13.02 10.41
CA ILE A 6 -4.26 -13.53 9.85
C ILE A 6 -3.25 -12.38 9.68
N ASP A 7 -3.70 -11.23 9.18
CA ASP A 7 -2.84 -10.07 9.00
C ASP A 7 -2.33 -9.49 10.33
N ARG A 8 -3.16 -9.48 11.38
CA ARG A 8 -2.72 -9.11 12.75
C ARG A 8 -1.66 -10.06 13.30
N ILE A 9 -1.84 -11.38 13.12
CA ILE A 9 -0.89 -12.38 13.61
C ILE A 9 0.45 -12.28 12.86
N LYS A 10 0.41 -12.02 11.55
CA LYS A 10 1.62 -11.90 10.72
C LYS A 10 2.37 -10.57 10.93
N LEU A 11 1.67 -9.51 11.34
CA LEU A 11 2.22 -8.15 11.49
C LEU A 11 3.58 -8.06 12.19
N PRO A 12 3.81 -8.65 13.38
CA PRO A 12 5.10 -8.54 14.07
C PRO A 12 6.28 -9.16 13.30
N PHE A 13 6.01 -10.08 12.38
CA PHE A 13 7.02 -10.77 11.57
C PHE A 13 7.24 -10.12 10.19
N ARG A 14 6.48 -9.08 9.83
CA ARG A 14 6.66 -8.39 8.54
C ARG A 14 7.83 -7.40 8.64
N LYS A 15 8.67 -7.37 7.59
CA LYS A 15 9.85 -6.48 7.49
C LYS A 15 9.52 -5.00 7.63
N GLU A 16 8.31 -4.59 7.27
CA GLU A 16 7.90 -3.19 7.16
C GLU A 16 6.81 -2.82 8.18
N LYS A 17 6.86 -3.44 9.37
CA LYS A 17 5.86 -3.29 10.44
C LYS A 17 5.43 -1.84 10.72
N GLU A 18 6.35 -0.88 10.65
CA GLU A 18 6.08 0.53 10.92
C GLU A 18 5.07 1.11 9.94
N LEU A 19 5.25 0.86 8.63
CA LEU A 19 4.32 1.36 7.61
C LEU A 19 2.93 0.75 7.78
N TYR A 20 2.83 -0.54 8.12
CA TYR A 20 1.53 -1.17 8.40
C TYR A 20 0.85 -0.54 9.62
N LEU A 21 1.60 -0.27 10.69
CA LEU A 21 1.07 0.35 11.90
C LEU A 21 0.61 1.79 11.64
N SER A 22 1.40 2.59 10.93
CA SER A 22 1.03 3.96 10.56
C SER A 22 -0.22 3.98 9.69
N LEU A 23 -0.32 3.09 8.70
CA LEU A 23 -1.54 2.96 7.89
C LEU A 23 -2.72 2.55 8.78
N TYR A 24 -2.58 1.53 9.63
CA TYR A 24 -3.65 1.12 10.53
C TYR A 24 -4.12 2.26 11.45
N GLN A 25 -3.22 3.11 11.93
CA GLN A 25 -3.57 4.28 12.74
C GLN A 25 -4.38 5.33 11.95
N ILE A 26 -4.08 5.53 10.66
CA ILE A 26 -4.73 6.54 9.81
C ILE A 26 -6.07 6.04 9.27
N ILE A 27 -6.11 4.82 8.71
CA ILE A 27 -7.26 4.30 7.96
C ILE A 27 -8.02 3.18 8.68
N GLY A 28 -7.57 2.74 9.85
CA GLY A 28 -8.25 1.72 10.68
C GLY A 28 -8.17 0.29 10.16
N ILE A 29 -7.46 0.04 9.04
CA ILE A 29 -7.32 -1.28 8.43
C ILE A 29 -5.84 -1.68 8.29
N ILE A 30 -5.55 -2.96 8.51
CA ILE A 30 -4.22 -3.51 8.25
C ILE A 30 -4.17 -3.94 6.78
N PRO A 31 -3.26 -3.38 5.98
CA PRO A 31 -3.08 -3.81 4.60
C PRO A 31 -2.83 -5.31 4.50
N HIS A 32 -3.55 -6.00 3.61
CA HIS A 32 -3.22 -7.39 3.29
C HIS A 32 -1.92 -7.46 2.47
N ASP A 33 -1.84 -6.60 1.45
CA ASP A 33 -0.67 -6.36 0.62
C ASP A 33 -0.28 -4.87 0.69
N ILE A 34 0.93 -4.60 1.20
CA ILE A 34 1.47 -3.25 1.36
C ILE A 34 1.90 -2.61 0.05
N SER A 35 2.09 -3.40 -1.02
CA SER A 35 2.57 -2.92 -2.30
C SER A 35 1.63 -1.89 -2.93
N TYR A 36 0.31 -2.10 -2.81
CA TYR A 36 -0.71 -1.16 -3.26
C TYR A 36 -0.62 0.17 -2.51
N TYR A 37 -0.48 0.13 -1.19
CA TYR A 37 -0.39 1.34 -0.36
C TYR A 37 0.89 2.12 -0.64
N LYS A 38 2.02 1.44 -0.84
CA LYS A 38 3.25 2.11 -1.29
C LYS A 38 3.08 2.79 -2.64
N THR A 39 2.38 2.15 -3.56
CA THR A 39 2.12 2.71 -4.88
C THR A 39 1.16 3.90 -4.79
N ALA A 40 0.13 3.81 -3.95
CA ALA A 40 -0.81 4.91 -3.68
C ALA A 40 -0.11 6.12 -3.05
N LEU A 41 0.88 5.90 -2.18
CA LEU A 41 1.69 6.94 -1.55
C LEU A 41 2.83 7.46 -2.45
N LEU A 42 3.02 6.90 -3.66
CA LEU A 42 4.08 7.30 -4.57
C LEU A 42 3.59 8.36 -5.57
N HIS A 43 3.74 9.62 -5.18
CA HIS A 43 3.39 10.75 -6.04
C HIS A 43 4.24 10.80 -7.32
N LYS A 44 3.65 11.28 -8.43
CA LYS A 44 4.29 11.34 -9.76
C LYS A 44 5.65 12.06 -9.79
N SER A 45 5.89 13.03 -8.89
CA SER A 45 7.18 13.75 -8.83
C SER A 45 8.35 12.87 -8.37
N VAL A 46 8.08 11.76 -7.69
CA VAL A 46 9.09 10.80 -7.20
C VAL A 46 8.92 9.44 -7.88
N ALA A 47 8.24 9.41 -9.03
CA ALA A 47 7.93 8.19 -9.75
C ALA A 47 9.22 7.42 -10.09
N ARG A 48 9.17 6.10 -9.87
CA ARG A 48 10.28 5.20 -10.21
C ARG A 48 9.95 4.45 -11.49
N ARG A 49 10.96 4.00 -12.23
CA ARG A 49 10.76 3.08 -13.34
C ARG A 49 10.89 1.65 -12.85
N ASN A 50 10.01 0.77 -13.31
CA ASN A 50 10.15 -0.66 -13.07
C ASN A 50 11.22 -1.27 -14.00
N ALA A 51 11.47 -2.58 -13.85
CA ALA A 51 12.43 -3.32 -14.70
C ALA A 51 12.10 -3.28 -16.22
N LYS A 52 10.84 -2.95 -16.58
CA LYS A 52 10.38 -2.80 -17.97
C LYS A 52 10.41 -1.34 -18.44
N GLY A 53 10.99 -0.42 -17.66
CA GLY A 53 11.07 1.00 -17.98
C GLY A 53 9.78 1.80 -17.79
N LYS A 54 8.67 1.17 -17.37
CA LYS A 54 7.39 1.85 -17.19
C LYS A 54 7.40 2.66 -15.88
N PRO A 55 6.89 3.91 -15.87
CA PRO A 55 6.72 4.66 -14.63
C PRO A 55 5.74 3.95 -13.69
N VAL A 56 6.10 3.91 -12.41
CA VAL A 56 5.30 3.43 -11.29
C VAL A 56 5.04 4.62 -10.38
N ASN A 57 3.76 4.96 -10.22
CA ASN A 57 3.24 6.05 -9.41
C ASN A 57 1.77 5.75 -9.04
N ASN A 58 1.14 6.68 -8.32
CA ASN A 58 -0.23 6.60 -7.86
C ASN A 58 -1.31 6.88 -8.92
N GLU A 59 -0.98 7.47 -10.09
CA GLU A 59 -1.95 8.04 -11.04
C GLU A 59 -3.03 7.03 -11.50
N ARG A 60 -2.67 5.76 -11.68
CA ARG A 60 -3.64 4.72 -12.08
C ARG A 60 -4.61 4.35 -10.96
N LEU A 61 -4.15 4.37 -9.71
CA LEU A 61 -4.99 4.11 -8.55
C LEU A 61 -5.89 5.31 -8.27
N GLU A 62 -5.36 6.52 -8.43
CA GLU A 62 -6.10 7.77 -8.35
C GLU A 62 -7.23 7.82 -9.38
N PHE A 63 -6.93 7.57 -10.66
CA PHE A 63 -7.94 7.50 -11.73
C PHE A 63 -9.06 6.48 -11.45
N LEU A 64 -8.71 5.31 -10.91
CA LEU A 64 -9.71 4.31 -10.53
C LEU A 64 -10.55 4.77 -9.33
N GLY A 65 -9.91 5.41 -8.34
CA GLY A 65 -10.56 5.93 -7.15
C GLY A 65 -11.56 7.04 -7.47
N ASP A 66 -11.26 7.91 -8.45
CA ASP A 66 -12.17 8.96 -8.90
C ASP A 66 -13.47 8.42 -9.54
N ALA A 67 -13.44 7.17 -10.01
CA ALA A 67 -14.58 6.51 -10.66
C ALA A 67 -15.45 5.67 -9.69
N ILE A 68 -15.04 5.52 -8.43
CA ILE A 68 -15.75 4.75 -7.38
C ILE A 68 -16.51 5.71 -6.48
#